data_AF-A0A0C9LUG7-F1
#
_entry.id   AF-A0A0C9LUG7-F1
#
_cell.length_a   1.000
_cell.length_b   1.000
_cell.length_c   1.000
_cell.angle_alpha   90.00
_cell.angle_beta   90.00
_cell.angle_gamma   90.00
#
_symmetry.space_group_name_H-M   'P 1'
#
loop_
_entity.id
_entity.type
_entity.pdbx_description
1 polymer ?
#
loop_
_entity_poly.entity_id
_entity_poly.type
_entity_poly.pdbx_seq_one_letter_code
_entity_poly.pdbx_strand_id
1 'polypeptide(L)'
;MEFTRINDFVSAIESGIEALSDSEVTFNSILDYLQPTVVDLYDGSDFSEYKRDWNRHIRAIASTNNIDFLRTRGNWESIYHAVIAKLAANNYDWQPKFKSPGRRSSCRSSSSSASVATSTTPVESSADSDSPSVKLPKLSSIDKENIRLLYDRLDRNKMWKLSNGTVVEDKMREVAFAMEHEQ
;
A
#
# COMPACT_ATOMS: atom_id res chain seq x y z
N MET A 1 -22.09 8.08 -14.71
CA MET A 1 -20.74 8.66 -14.54
C MET A 1 -19.61 7.72 -14.95
N GLU A 2 -19.86 6.45 -15.34
CA GLU A 2 -18.81 5.56 -15.85
C GLU A 2 -18.45 5.82 -17.33
N PHE A 3 -19.41 6.26 -18.14
CA PHE A 3 -19.20 6.52 -19.58
C PHE A 3 -18.19 7.64 -19.88
N THR A 4 -18.13 8.69 -19.05
CA THR A 4 -17.13 9.76 -19.21
C THR A 4 -15.73 9.24 -18.93
N ARG A 5 -15.58 8.41 -17.90
CA ARG A 5 -14.29 7.84 -17.50
C ARG A 5 -13.67 6.96 -18.59
N ILE A 6 -14.49 6.16 -19.26
CA ILE A 6 -14.04 5.29 -20.36
C ILE A 6 -13.55 6.12 -21.55
N ASN A 7 -14.27 7.18 -21.91
CA ASN A 7 -13.86 8.05 -23.01
C ASN A 7 -12.53 8.76 -22.70
N ASP A 8 -12.35 9.23 -21.46
CA ASP A 8 -11.10 9.88 -21.03
C ASP A 8 -9.91 8.90 -21.10
N PHE A 9 -10.12 7.62 -20.76
CA PHE A 9 -9.08 6.58 -20.92
C PHE A 9 -8.69 6.38 -22.38
N VAL A 10 -9.68 6.22 -23.26
CA VAL A 10 -9.44 5.93 -24.69
C VAL A 10 -8.70 7.09 -25.34
N SER A 11 -9.16 8.33 -25.15
CA SER A 11 -8.53 9.51 -25.73
C SER A 11 -7.10 9.72 -25.24
N ALA A 12 -6.82 9.47 -23.96
CA ALA A 12 -5.45 9.56 -23.44
C ALA A 12 -4.52 8.53 -24.09
N ILE A 13 -4.98 7.28 -24.24
CA ILE A 13 -4.18 6.20 -24.84
C ILE A 13 -3.94 6.45 -26.32
N GLU A 14 -4.96 6.89 -27.06
CA GLU A 14 -4.82 7.25 -28.49
C GLU A 14 -3.80 8.38 -28.66
N SER A 15 -3.89 9.44 -27.83
CA SER A 15 -2.93 10.54 -27.85
C SER A 15 -1.50 10.08 -27.54
N GLY A 16 -1.33 9.13 -26.62
CA GLY A 16 -0.01 8.57 -26.31
C GLY A 16 0.56 7.71 -27.43
N ILE A 17 -0.27 6.96 -28.15
CA ILE A 17 0.15 6.17 -29.31
C ILE A 17 0.55 7.10 -30.46
N GLU A 18 -0.25 8.14 -30.74
CA GLU A 18 0.05 9.13 -31.77
C GLU A 18 1.33 9.91 -31.46
N ALA A 19 1.53 10.32 -30.21
CA ALA A 19 2.75 11.02 -29.79
C ALA A 19 4.03 10.18 -29.91
N LEU A 20 3.90 8.85 -29.93
CA LEU A 20 5.02 7.91 -30.00
C LEU A 20 5.16 7.27 -31.39
N SER A 21 4.35 7.67 -32.39
CA SER A 21 4.38 7.08 -33.74
C SER A 21 5.73 7.19 -34.44
N ASP A 22 6.56 8.16 -34.02
CA ASP A 22 7.87 8.43 -34.61
C ASP A 22 9.00 7.53 -34.04
N SER A 23 8.70 6.68 -33.05
CA SER A 23 9.66 5.80 -32.36
C SER A 23 9.13 4.36 -32.23
N GLU A 24 9.97 3.44 -31.74
CA GLU A 24 9.54 2.08 -31.42
C GLU A 24 8.53 2.12 -30.26
N VAL A 25 7.25 1.93 -30.60
CA VAL A 25 6.15 1.98 -29.64
C VAL A 25 6.17 0.72 -28.78
N THR A 26 6.78 0.82 -27.61
CA THR A 26 6.74 -0.25 -26.61
C THR A 26 5.61 -0.01 -25.60
N PHE A 27 5.19 -1.08 -24.92
CA PHE A 27 4.19 -0.97 -23.86
C PHE A 27 4.65 -0.03 -22.73
N ASN A 28 5.94 -0.07 -22.38
CA ASN A 28 6.48 0.76 -21.30
C ASN A 28 6.54 2.24 -21.71
N SER A 29 6.93 2.56 -22.95
CA SER A 29 6.97 3.96 -23.40
C SER A 29 5.58 4.60 -23.40
N ILE A 30 4.54 3.86 -23.78
CA ILE A 30 3.15 4.33 -23.65
C ILE A 30 2.78 4.49 -22.17
N LEU A 31 3.12 3.51 -21.33
CA LEU A 31 2.77 3.56 -19.91
C LEU A 31 3.45 4.73 -19.18
N ASP A 32 4.71 5.01 -19.52
CA ASP A 32 5.48 6.14 -18.99
C ASP A 32 4.88 7.48 -19.45
N TYR A 33 4.47 7.59 -20.72
CA TYR A 33 3.76 8.75 -21.23
C TYR A 33 2.42 8.98 -20.51
N LEU A 34 1.67 7.90 -20.25
CA LEU A 34 0.36 7.95 -19.60
C LEU A 34 0.43 8.11 -18.09
N GLN A 35 1.61 7.95 -17.47
CA GLN A 35 1.79 8.03 -16.02
C GLN A 35 1.06 9.21 -15.35
N PRO A 36 1.22 10.48 -15.77
CA PRO A 36 0.52 11.60 -15.14
C PRO A 36 -0.99 11.44 -15.18
N THR A 37 -1.56 11.07 -16.33
CA THR A 37 -3.00 10.85 -16.51
C THR A 37 -3.50 9.69 -15.66
N VAL A 38 -2.75 8.58 -15.59
CA VAL A 38 -3.08 7.40 -14.78
C VAL A 38 -3.13 7.77 -13.29
N VAL A 39 -2.21 8.61 -12.83
CA VAL A 39 -2.17 9.08 -11.44
C VAL A 39 -3.32 10.07 -11.18
N ASP A 40 -3.62 10.94 -12.14
CA ASP A 40 -4.66 11.95 -12.02
C ASP A 40 -6.08 11.38 -11.97
N LEU A 41 -6.35 10.36 -12.76
CA LEU A 41 -7.65 9.68 -12.83
C LEU A 41 -7.87 8.60 -11.75
N TYR A 42 -6.91 8.41 -10.85
CA TYR A 42 -7.05 7.45 -9.77
C TYR A 42 -8.09 7.91 -8.74
N ASP A 43 -9.08 7.04 -8.48
CA ASP A 43 -10.26 7.32 -7.66
C ASP A 43 -10.23 6.68 -6.27
N GLY A 44 -9.15 5.99 -5.92
CA GLY A 44 -9.05 5.24 -4.66
C GLY A 44 -9.68 3.85 -4.70
N SER A 45 -10.00 3.33 -5.89
CA SER A 45 -10.36 1.91 -6.09
C SER A 45 -9.17 0.98 -5.78
N ASP A 46 -9.40 -0.33 -5.79
CA ASP A 46 -8.30 -1.29 -5.61
C ASP A 46 -7.28 -1.16 -6.75
N PHE A 47 -6.00 -0.97 -6.39
CA PHE A 47 -4.95 -0.71 -7.38
C PHE A 47 -4.75 -1.90 -8.35
N SER A 48 -5.03 -3.14 -7.92
CA SER A 48 -4.92 -4.31 -8.78
C SER A 48 -5.99 -4.30 -9.87
N GLU A 49 -7.23 -3.96 -9.51
CA GLU A 49 -8.33 -3.82 -10.48
C GLU A 49 -8.10 -2.64 -11.43
N TYR A 50 -7.72 -1.48 -10.88
CA TYR A 50 -7.39 -0.29 -11.67
C TYR A 50 -6.28 -0.57 -12.69
N LYS A 51 -5.18 -1.20 -12.24
CA LYS A 51 -4.08 -1.63 -13.09
C LYS A 51 -4.55 -2.61 -14.16
N ARG A 52 -5.37 -3.60 -13.80
CA ARG A 52 -5.90 -4.59 -14.75
C ARG A 52 -6.71 -3.93 -15.86
N ASP A 53 -7.54 -2.96 -15.49
CA ASP A 53 -8.41 -2.27 -16.43
C ASP A 53 -7.59 -1.40 -17.39
N TRP A 54 -6.62 -0.63 -16.90
CA TRP A 54 -5.70 0.12 -17.77
C TRP A 54 -4.93 -0.80 -18.73
N ASN A 55 -4.36 -1.90 -18.24
CA ASN A 55 -3.65 -2.84 -19.11
C ASN A 55 -4.57 -3.43 -20.19
N ARG A 56 -5.84 -3.71 -19.86
CA ARG A 56 -6.84 -4.19 -20.82
C ARG A 56 -7.11 -3.15 -21.91
N HIS A 57 -7.33 -1.89 -21.53
CA HIS A 57 -7.63 -0.83 -22.49
C HIS A 57 -6.45 -0.49 -23.39
N ILE A 58 -5.24 -0.38 -22.84
CA ILE A 58 -4.02 -0.11 -23.62
C ILE A 58 -3.82 -1.20 -24.67
N ARG A 59 -4.01 -2.48 -24.30
CA ARG A 59 -3.89 -3.60 -25.25
C ARG A 59 -5.01 -3.63 -26.28
N ALA A 60 -6.24 -3.34 -25.87
CA ALA A 60 -7.37 -3.29 -26.80
C ALA A 60 -7.14 -2.23 -27.89
N ILE A 61 -6.71 -1.02 -27.50
CA ILE A 61 -6.48 0.08 -28.43
C ILE A 61 -5.24 -0.18 -29.30
N ALA A 62 -4.16 -0.72 -28.73
CA ALA A 62 -2.99 -1.10 -29.52
C ALA A 62 -3.30 -2.20 -30.54
N SER A 63 -4.11 -3.19 -30.16
CA SER A 63 -4.58 -4.22 -31.09
C SER A 63 -5.38 -3.62 -32.25
N THR A 64 -6.21 -2.60 -32.00
CA THR A 64 -6.94 -1.87 -33.05
C THR A 64 -5.99 -1.13 -33.99
N ASN A 65 -4.85 -0.66 -33.48
CA ASN A 65 -3.81 0.03 -34.25
C ASN A 65 -2.78 -0.91 -34.88
N ASN A 66 -2.99 -2.24 -34.85
CA ASN A 66 -2.05 -3.26 -35.30
C ASN A 66 -0.66 -3.21 -34.61
N ILE A 67 -0.60 -2.70 -33.39
CA ILE A 67 0.62 -2.69 -32.57
C ILE A 67 0.59 -3.94 -31.69
N ASP A 68 1.48 -4.89 -31.97
CA ASP A 68 1.60 -6.10 -31.17
C ASP A 68 2.59 -5.86 -30.03
N PHE A 69 2.06 -5.65 -28.83
CA PHE A 69 2.90 -5.73 -27.65
C PHE A 69 3.26 -7.18 -27.44
N LEU A 70 4.54 -7.50 -27.65
CA LEU A 70 5.13 -8.71 -27.10
C LEU A 70 4.71 -8.86 -25.63
N ARG A 71 4.82 -10.08 -25.09
CA ARG A 71 4.41 -10.46 -23.71
C ARG A 71 5.22 -9.75 -22.61
N THR A 72 5.68 -8.53 -22.87
CA THR A 72 6.27 -7.56 -21.98
C THR A 72 5.28 -7.17 -20.89
N ARG A 73 5.76 -7.22 -19.66
CA ARG A 73 5.03 -6.76 -18.49
C ARG A 73 5.34 -5.29 -18.30
N GLY A 74 4.31 -4.44 -18.23
CA GLY A 74 4.50 -3.01 -17.95
C GLY A 74 5.18 -2.78 -16.60
N ASN A 75 6.07 -1.80 -16.52
CA ASN A 75 6.58 -1.30 -15.25
C ASN A 75 5.56 -0.37 -14.60
N TRP A 76 4.97 -0.79 -13.49
CA TRP A 76 3.95 -0.02 -12.75
C TRP A 76 4.47 0.58 -11.45
N GLU A 77 5.76 0.39 -11.15
CA GLU A 77 6.35 0.81 -9.87
C GLU A 77 6.37 2.33 -9.74
N SER A 78 6.76 3.05 -10.80
CA SER A 78 6.75 4.51 -10.86
C SER A 78 5.35 5.08 -10.62
N ILE A 79 4.34 4.54 -11.32
CA ILE A 79 2.93 4.92 -11.18
C ILE A 79 2.43 4.64 -9.76
N TYR A 80 2.76 3.47 -9.21
CA TYR A 80 2.35 3.08 -7.86
C TYR A 80 2.84 4.08 -6.81
N HIS A 81 4.13 4.45 -6.88
CA HIS A 81 4.70 5.45 -5.98
C HIS A 81 4.06 6.84 -6.17
N ALA A 82 3.80 7.25 -7.42
CA ALA A 82 3.16 8.52 -7.70
C ALA A 82 1.70 8.58 -7.18
N VAL A 83 0.95 7.48 -7.29
CA VAL A 83 -0.40 7.37 -6.72
C VAL A 83 -0.35 7.50 -5.20
N ILE A 84 0.56 6.80 -4.52
CA ILE A 84 0.72 6.91 -3.06
C ILE A 84 1.05 8.35 -2.66
N ALA A 85 2.00 8.98 -3.37
CA ALA A 85 2.40 10.36 -3.09
C ALA A 85 1.22 11.33 -3.24
N LYS A 86 0.41 11.19 -4.30
CA LYS A 86 -0.80 11.99 -4.51
C LYS A 86 -1.83 11.79 -3.39
N LEU A 87 -2.07 10.54 -2.98
CA LEU A 87 -3.01 10.24 -1.88
C LEU A 87 -2.51 10.83 -0.55
N ALA A 88 -1.22 10.71 -0.27
CA ALA A 88 -0.61 11.28 0.92
C ALA A 88 -0.71 12.81 0.95
N ALA A 89 -0.47 13.47 -0.19
CA ALA A 89 -0.57 14.93 -0.32
C ALA A 89 -2.02 15.45 -0.15
N ASN A 90 -3.02 14.68 -0.58
CA ASN A 90 -4.42 15.07 -0.49
C ASN A 90 -5.08 14.79 0.87
N ASN A 91 -4.30 14.44 1.90
CA ASN A 91 -4.83 14.03 3.21
C ASN A 91 -5.88 12.92 3.07
N TYR A 92 -5.66 12.00 2.12
CA TYR A 92 -6.63 10.96 1.81
C TYR A 92 -6.81 10.09 3.06
N ASP A 93 -8.04 10.06 3.57
CA ASP A 93 -8.36 9.28 4.76
C ASP A 93 -8.30 7.81 4.39
N TRP A 94 -7.20 7.15 4.76
CA TRP A 94 -6.97 5.71 4.57
C TRP A 94 -7.90 4.87 5.44
N GLN A 95 -9.12 5.32 5.72
CA GLN A 95 -10.16 4.51 6.34
C GLN A 95 -10.29 3.27 5.47
N PRO A 96 -9.85 2.11 5.97
CA PRO A 96 -10.00 0.92 5.20
C PRO A 96 -11.50 0.72 5.07
N LYS A 97 -12.01 0.77 3.83
CA LYS A 97 -13.40 0.42 3.52
C LYS A 97 -13.61 -1.08 3.69
N PHE A 98 -13.22 -1.63 4.84
CA PHE A 98 -13.77 -2.89 5.30
C PHE A 98 -15.27 -2.64 5.47
N LYS A 99 -16.04 -3.17 4.52
CA LYS A 99 -17.48 -3.37 4.65
C LYS A 99 -17.70 -4.31 5.85
N SER A 100 -17.55 -3.79 7.06
CA SER A 100 -17.87 -4.51 8.28
C SER A 100 -19.40 -4.62 8.32
N PRO A 101 -19.98 -5.84 8.35
CA PRO A 101 -21.41 -5.98 8.57
C PRO A 101 -21.71 -5.40 9.95
N GLY A 102 -22.64 -4.44 9.98
CA GLY A 102 -22.88 -3.57 11.11
C GLY A 102 -22.97 -4.28 12.46
N ARG A 103 -22.13 -3.85 13.40
CA ARG A 103 -22.45 -3.92 14.83
C ARG A 103 -22.43 -2.50 15.37
N ARG A 104 -23.62 -1.99 15.68
CA ARG A 104 -23.80 -0.76 16.46
C ARG A 104 -23.23 -1.02 17.85
N SER A 105 -22.17 -0.34 18.23
CA SER A 105 -21.90 -0.05 19.64
C SER A 105 -21.60 1.44 19.77
N SER A 106 -22.59 2.18 20.24
CA SER A 106 -22.45 3.57 20.66
C SER A 106 -21.66 3.62 21.97
N CYS A 107 -20.42 4.10 21.93
CA CYS A 107 -19.77 4.67 23.09
C CYS A 107 -19.37 6.11 22.76
N ARG A 108 -20.22 7.03 23.20
CA ARG A 108 -19.89 8.45 23.38
C ARG A 108 -18.72 8.52 24.36
N SER A 109 -17.64 9.20 23.99
CA SER A 109 -16.71 9.80 24.95
C SER A 109 -16.10 11.04 24.33
N SER A 110 -16.28 12.13 25.06
CA SER A 110 -15.97 13.52 24.75
C SER A 110 -14.49 13.85 24.95
N SER A 111 -13.95 14.60 23.98
CA SER A 111 -12.93 15.67 24.08
C SER A 111 -11.86 15.63 25.17
N SER A 112 -10.59 15.69 24.74
CA SER A 112 -9.63 16.65 25.30
C SER A 112 -8.42 16.83 24.37
N SER A 113 -8.16 18.09 24.07
CA SER A 113 -7.07 18.67 23.29
C SER A 113 -5.69 18.46 23.94
N ALA A 114 -4.65 18.25 23.12
CA ALA A 114 -3.28 18.67 23.45
C ALA A 114 -2.42 18.74 22.17
N SER A 115 -1.88 19.94 21.93
CA SER A 115 -0.95 20.32 20.87
C SER A 115 0.50 20.15 21.35
N VAL A 116 1.41 19.57 20.54
CA VAL A 116 2.84 19.87 20.68
C VAL A 116 3.65 19.71 19.38
N ALA A 117 4.26 20.85 19.02
CA ALA A 117 5.44 21.20 18.25
C ALA A 117 6.15 20.23 17.27
N THR A 118 6.31 20.79 16.07
CA THR A 118 7.33 20.64 15.03
C THR A 118 8.78 20.73 15.53
N SER A 119 9.69 19.94 14.96
CA SER A 119 11.09 20.34 14.69
C SER A 119 11.72 19.44 13.63
N THR A 120 12.35 20.06 12.65
CA THR A 120 12.99 19.50 11.46
C THR A 120 14.51 19.67 11.48
N THR A 121 15.23 18.60 11.06
CA THR A 121 16.48 18.56 10.24
C THR A 121 17.85 19.02 10.84
N PRO A 122 19.04 18.69 10.26
CA PRO A 122 19.49 17.53 9.42
C PRO A 122 20.98 17.06 9.61
N VAL A 123 21.39 16.02 8.83
CA VAL A 123 22.72 15.53 8.31
C VAL A 123 23.90 15.14 9.25
N GLU A 124 24.47 13.92 9.08
CA GLU A 124 25.80 13.61 8.47
C GLU A 124 26.35 12.20 8.79
N SER A 125 26.67 11.49 7.70
CA SER A 125 27.64 10.41 7.41
C SER A 125 28.53 9.83 8.51
N SER A 126 28.66 8.49 8.57
CA SER A 126 29.92 7.73 8.38
C SER A 126 29.70 6.22 8.62
N ALA A 127 30.45 5.40 7.88
CA ALA A 127 30.40 3.94 7.83
C ALA A 127 30.93 3.27 9.11
N ASP A 128 30.34 2.12 9.50
CA ASP A 128 31.04 0.84 9.67
C ASP A 128 30.06 -0.28 10.09
N SER A 129 30.40 -1.53 9.76
CA SER A 129 29.57 -2.72 9.97
C SER A 129 29.37 -3.05 11.46
N ASP A 130 28.13 -3.09 11.91
CA ASP A 130 27.72 -3.92 13.04
C ASP A 130 26.21 -4.21 12.95
N SER A 131 25.81 -5.44 13.29
CA SER A 131 24.42 -5.88 13.22
C SER A 131 23.51 -4.86 13.93
N PRO A 132 22.36 -4.44 13.35
CA PRO A 132 21.50 -3.49 14.03
C PRO A 132 20.93 -4.18 15.27
N SER A 133 21.55 -3.95 16.41
CA SER A 133 20.93 -4.12 17.72
C SER A 133 19.84 -3.05 17.78
N VAL A 134 18.69 -3.39 17.20
CA VAL A 134 17.49 -2.58 17.28
C VAL A 134 17.14 -2.57 18.75
N LYS A 135 17.48 -1.46 19.43
CA LYS A 135 17.12 -1.21 20.81
C LYS A 135 15.61 -1.08 20.86
N LEU A 136 14.93 -2.22 20.99
CA LEU A 136 13.48 -2.26 21.12
C LEU A 136 13.10 -1.54 22.42
N PRO A 137 12.14 -0.61 22.37
CA PRO A 137 11.64 0.06 23.57
C PRO A 137 11.19 -0.96 24.61
N LYS A 138 11.63 -0.76 25.86
CA LYS A 138 11.26 -1.63 26.98
C LYS A 138 9.75 -1.56 27.21
N LEU A 139 9.08 -2.70 27.22
CA LEU A 139 7.64 -2.77 27.49
C LEU A 139 7.39 -2.50 28.97
N SER A 140 6.45 -1.59 29.26
CA SER A 140 6.03 -1.35 30.65
C SER A 140 5.25 -2.56 31.20
N SER A 141 5.18 -2.69 32.53
CA SER A 141 4.43 -3.80 33.16
C SER A 141 2.94 -3.80 32.78
N ILE A 142 2.36 -2.63 32.50
CA ILE A 142 0.96 -2.52 32.06
C ILE A 142 0.80 -2.99 30.61
N ASP A 143 1.77 -2.69 29.74
CA ASP A 143 1.74 -3.14 28.35
C ASP A 143 1.85 -4.66 28.26
N LYS A 144 2.66 -5.28 29.12
CA LYS A 144 2.79 -6.74 29.19
C LYS A 144 1.49 -7.43 29.58
N GLU A 145 0.77 -6.91 30.56
CA GLU A 145 -0.52 -7.46 30.98
C GLU A 145 -1.57 -7.28 29.86
N ASN A 146 -1.57 -6.13 29.19
CA ASN A 146 -2.44 -5.89 28.03
C ASN A 146 -2.14 -6.85 26.87
N ILE A 147 -0.87 -7.09 26.57
CA ILE A 147 -0.43 -8.05 25.55
C ILE A 147 -0.85 -9.47 25.93
N ARG A 148 -0.71 -9.86 27.19
CA ARG A 148 -1.17 -11.16 27.68
C ARG A 148 -2.68 -11.35 27.49
N LEU A 149 -3.47 -10.37 27.90
CA LEU A 149 -4.93 -10.39 27.71
C LEU A 149 -5.32 -10.42 26.23
N LEU A 150 -4.56 -9.76 25.35
CA LEU A 150 -4.78 -9.79 23.90
C LEU A 150 -4.58 -11.21 23.36
N TYR A 151 -3.47 -11.87 23.73
CA TYR A 151 -3.19 -13.24 23.30
C TYR A 151 -4.18 -14.26 23.87
N ASP A 152 -4.63 -14.10 25.12
CA ASP A 152 -5.58 -15.02 25.76
C ASP A 152 -6.99 -14.95 25.14
N ARG A 153 -7.34 -13.82 24.51
CA ARG A 153 -8.62 -13.63 23.81
C ARG A 153 -8.61 -14.10 22.35
N LEU A 154 -7.46 -14.47 21.81
CA LEU A 154 -7.36 -14.97 20.43
C LEU A 154 -7.96 -16.38 20.33
N ASP A 155 -8.75 -16.59 19.29
CA ASP A 155 -9.32 -17.90 18.98
C ASP A 155 -8.24 -18.83 18.40
N ARG A 156 -7.90 -19.89 19.15
CA ARG A 156 -6.89 -20.89 18.75
C ARG A 156 -7.21 -21.58 17.43
N ASN A 157 -8.47 -21.59 16.99
CA ASN A 157 -8.86 -22.17 15.72
C ASN A 157 -8.56 -21.25 14.53
N LYS A 158 -8.28 -19.97 14.78
CA LYS A 158 -7.96 -18.95 13.76
C LYS A 158 -6.50 -18.53 13.76
N MET A 159 -5.70 -19.01 14.72
CA MET A 159 -4.28 -18.74 14.80
C MET A 159 -3.52 -19.44 13.65
N TRP A 160 -2.43 -18.81 13.20
CA TRP A 160 -1.66 -19.35 12.09
C TRP A 160 -0.84 -20.55 12.56
N LYS A 161 -1.11 -21.71 11.96
CA LYS A 161 -0.38 -22.95 12.22
C LYS A 161 0.60 -23.24 11.10
N LEU A 162 1.83 -23.53 11.47
CA LEU A 162 2.83 -24.10 10.58
C LEU A 162 2.53 -25.58 10.32
N SER A 163 3.11 -26.15 9.27
CA SER A 163 2.91 -27.56 8.88
C SER A 163 3.36 -28.56 9.96
N ASN A 164 4.22 -28.14 10.88
CA ASN A 164 4.66 -28.92 12.04
C ASN A 164 3.69 -28.81 13.25
N GLY A 165 2.56 -28.11 13.11
CA GLY A 165 1.57 -27.90 14.18
C GLY A 165 1.90 -26.75 15.13
N THR A 166 3.00 -26.03 14.92
CA THR A 166 3.39 -24.89 15.76
C THR A 166 2.49 -23.70 15.47
N VAL A 167 1.95 -23.10 16.53
CA VAL A 167 1.16 -21.85 16.46
C VAL A 167 2.13 -20.67 16.48
N VAL A 168 2.06 -19.82 15.47
CA VAL A 168 2.99 -18.68 15.30
C VAL A 168 2.83 -17.67 16.45
N GLU A 169 1.59 -17.38 16.83
CA GLU A 169 1.24 -16.41 17.88
C GLU A 169 1.77 -16.83 19.26
N ASP A 170 1.75 -18.13 19.57
CA ASP A 170 2.35 -18.65 20.80
C ASP A 170 3.86 -18.42 20.83
N LYS A 171 4.55 -18.57 19.69
CA LYS A 171 5.98 -18.29 19.57
C LYS A 171 6.29 -16.79 19.63
N MET A 172 5.47 -15.95 19.02
CA MET A 172 5.63 -14.50 19.12
C MET A 172 5.43 -14.01 20.56
N ARG A 173 4.44 -14.57 21.28
CA ARG A 173 4.24 -14.32 22.70
C ARG A 173 5.46 -14.72 23.52
N GLU A 174 5.98 -15.93 23.31
CA GLU A 174 7.16 -16.44 24.00
C GLU A 174 8.38 -15.52 23.78
N VAL A 175 8.65 -15.11 22.54
CA VAL A 175 9.76 -14.19 22.22
C VAL A 175 9.57 -12.82 22.87
N ALA A 176 8.35 -12.28 22.85
CA ALA A 176 8.05 -10.99 23.47
C ALA A 176 8.28 -11.00 24.99
N PHE A 177 8.02 -12.12 25.67
CA PHE A 177 8.24 -12.26 27.11
C PHE A 177 9.64 -12.73 27.48
N ALA A 178 10.35 -13.43 26.60
CA ALA A 178 11.73 -13.86 26.83
C ALA A 178 12.74 -12.71 26.79
N MET A 179 12.37 -11.53 26.29
CA MET A 179 13.24 -10.35 26.18
C MET A 179 13.50 -9.59 27.50
N GLU A 180 13.34 -10.21 28.67
CA GLU A 180 13.73 -9.61 29.95
C GLU A 180 14.54 -10.56 30.83
N HIS A 181 15.80 -10.19 31.07
CA HIS A 181 16.50 -10.13 32.37
C HIS A 181 18.02 -10.24 32.15
N GLU A 182 18.72 -9.10 32.14
CA GLU A 182 20.10 -9.01 32.62
C GLU A 182 20.06 -8.10 33.85
N GLN A 183 20.55 -8.63 34.97
CA GLN A 183 20.39 -8.11 36.32
C GLN A 183 21.41 -7.01 36.63
#